data_AF-A0A4R5AQW0-F1
#
_entry.id   AF-A0A4R5AQW0-F1
#
_cell.length_a   1.000
_cell.length_b   1.000
_cell.length_c   1.000
_cell.angle_alpha   90.00
_cell.angle_beta   90.00
_cell.angle_gamma   90.00
#
_symmetry.space_group_name_H-M   'P 1'
#
loop_
_entity.id
_entity.type
_entity.pdbx_description
1 polymer ?
#
loop_
_entity_poly.entity_id
_entity_poly.type
_entity_poly.pdbx_seq_one_letter_code
_entity_poly.pdbx_strand_id
1 'polypeptide(L)'
;MVAFLVVLAAVSPVYAVVLLADGASATVIVWVTLPIVLVGMVCPFLLRVGGIVWWGCTIGQRVAGIRVVQEEDGTRAPGWRRSFRRYVLPRSTSSFALISDPWQHRDDKRLGQCLHDRRANTVVVRAQAPPAPAESGRLSAVGTPGSFAADDHVRRWEARERKRRTALGSVLGTLGVAVLSAPFAAVLLRSGSSSFGEPAFEVNTFYDDDVRFENRFGGRSETYERTAAKVLDDEEGCLAGAASGQARDVLRRDGCEGRIEVAFRTMGGVLVSSHVLKFADAASAGDARRRLRHTEPISSSGGLSDAVVL
;
A
#
# COMPACT_ATOMS: atom_id res chain seq x y z
N MET A 1 5.68 -21.15 -5.30
CA MET A 1 4.37 -20.56 -4.94
C MET A 1 4.45 -19.67 -3.70
N VAL A 2 4.84 -20.15 -2.52
CA VAL A 2 4.89 -19.32 -1.28
C VAL A 2 5.83 -18.11 -1.41
N ALA A 3 7.06 -18.28 -1.91
CA ALA A 3 7.98 -17.15 -2.12
C ALA A 3 7.45 -16.13 -3.14
N PHE A 4 6.73 -16.61 -4.18
CA PHE A 4 6.09 -15.74 -5.17
C PHE A 4 4.92 -14.97 -4.55
N LEU A 5 4.08 -15.62 -3.74
CA LEU A 5 3.01 -14.97 -2.99
C LEU A 5 3.53 -13.95 -1.97
N VAL A 6 4.66 -14.23 -1.31
CA VAL A 6 5.31 -13.28 -0.39
C VAL A 6 5.82 -12.05 -1.15
N VAL A 7 6.44 -12.24 -2.33
CA VAL A 7 6.87 -11.12 -3.17
C VAL A 7 5.66 -10.34 -3.69
N LEU A 8 4.61 -11.01 -4.15
CA LEU A 8 3.40 -10.37 -4.66
C LEU A 8 2.64 -9.62 -3.57
N ALA A 9 2.57 -10.18 -2.35
CA ALA A 9 2.01 -9.51 -1.17
C ALA A 9 2.91 -8.37 -0.65
N ALA A 10 4.23 -8.42 -0.88
CA ALA A 10 5.13 -7.32 -0.54
C ALA A 10 5.12 -6.18 -1.58
N VAL A 11 4.85 -6.51 -2.85
CA VAL A 11 4.78 -5.55 -3.96
C VAL A 11 3.36 -4.97 -4.11
N SER A 12 2.31 -5.68 -3.68
CA SER A 12 0.91 -5.24 -3.72
C SER A 12 0.64 -3.91 -2.98
N PRO A 13 1.18 -3.65 -1.78
CA PRO A 13 1.05 -2.36 -1.10
C PRO A 13 1.69 -1.22 -1.89
N VAL A 14 2.77 -1.49 -2.63
CA VAL A 14 3.44 -0.49 -3.49
C VAL A 14 2.53 -0.11 -4.65
N TYR A 15 1.90 -1.10 -5.28
CA TYR A 15 0.89 -0.85 -6.32
C TYR A 15 -0.32 -0.08 -5.76
N ALA A 16 -0.79 -0.41 -4.56
CA ALA A 16 -1.89 0.30 -3.93
C ALA A 16 -1.53 1.77 -3.63
N VAL A 17 -0.32 2.05 -3.12
CA VAL A 17 0.15 3.43 -2.86
C VAL A 17 0.31 4.23 -4.15
N VAL A 18 0.80 3.61 -5.23
CA VAL A 18 0.91 4.27 -6.54
C VAL A 18 -0.45 4.53 -7.17
N LEU A 19 -1.41 3.61 -7.01
CA LEU A 19 -2.77 3.76 -7.54
C LEU A 19 -3.63 4.75 -6.72
N LEU A 20 -3.36 4.91 -5.42
CA LEU A 20 -4.09 5.83 -4.54
C LEU A 20 -3.52 7.26 -4.56
N ALA A 21 -2.36 7.46 -5.17
CA ALA A 21 -1.73 8.77 -5.26
C ALA A 21 -2.17 9.50 -6.55
N ASP A 22 -3.46 9.82 -6.66
CA ASP A 22 -3.94 10.78 -7.65
C ASP A 22 -3.24 12.12 -7.40
N GLY A 23 -2.33 12.51 -8.30
CA GLY A 23 -1.54 13.73 -8.20
C GLY A 23 -0.08 13.59 -7.75
N ALA A 24 0.42 12.37 -7.49
CA ALA A 24 1.86 12.20 -7.29
C ALA A 24 2.61 12.45 -8.60
N SER A 25 3.61 13.33 -8.57
CA SER A 25 4.48 13.53 -9.73
C SER A 25 5.19 12.23 -10.08
N ALA A 26 5.38 11.97 -11.37
CA ALA A 26 6.05 10.76 -11.88
C ALA A 26 7.40 10.52 -11.20
N THR A 27 8.10 11.59 -10.81
CA THR A 27 9.35 11.56 -10.05
C THR A 27 9.20 10.85 -8.69
N VAL A 28 8.16 11.16 -7.91
CA VAL A 28 7.93 10.54 -6.59
C VAL A 28 7.65 9.05 -6.74
N ILE A 29 6.85 8.67 -7.74
CA ILE A 29 6.55 7.26 -8.03
C ILE A 29 7.84 6.50 -8.33
N VAL A 30 8.72 7.02 -9.20
CA VAL A 30 9.98 6.36 -9.55
C VAL A 30 10.91 6.23 -8.33
N TRP A 31 11.06 7.28 -7.53
CA TRP A 31 11.95 7.26 -6.36
C TRP A 31 11.46 6.34 -5.24
N VAL A 32 10.16 6.07 -5.15
CA VAL A 32 9.61 5.13 -4.15
C VAL A 32 9.57 3.70 -4.69
N THR A 33 9.13 3.50 -5.93
CA THR A 33 8.96 2.16 -6.51
C THR A 33 10.31 1.49 -6.80
N LEU A 34 11.28 2.20 -7.34
CA LEU A 34 12.56 1.61 -7.75
C LEU A 34 13.34 1.00 -6.57
N PRO A 35 13.51 1.68 -5.41
CA PRO A 35 14.19 1.09 -4.26
C PRO A 35 13.41 -0.09 -3.69
N ILE A 36 12.09 -0.03 -3.64
CA ILE A 36 11.29 -1.13 -3.07
C ILE A 36 11.41 -2.38 -3.95
N VAL A 37 11.34 -2.22 -5.27
CA VAL A 37 11.56 -3.32 -6.21
C VAL A 37 12.99 -3.87 -6.07
N LEU A 38 13.99 -2.99 -5.98
CA LEU A 38 15.39 -3.39 -5.82
C LEU A 38 15.61 -4.16 -4.50
N VAL A 39 15.09 -3.65 -3.39
CA VAL A 39 15.12 -4.31 -2.07
C VAL A 39 14.38 -5.65 -2.13
N GLY A 40 13.19 -5.68 -2.75
CA GLY A 40 12.38 -6.89 -2.90
C GLY A 40 13.06 -7.99 -3.72
N MET A 41 13.88 -7.63 -4.71
CA MET A 41 14.69 -8.59 -5.48
C MET A 41 15.97 -8.99 -4.77
N VAL A 42 16.69 -8.02 -4.18
CA VAL A 42 18.04 -8.22 -3.63
C VAL A 42 18.01 -8.86 -2.24
N CYS A 43 17.07 -8.48 -1.36
CA CYS A 43 17.04 -8.99 0.01
C CYS A 43 16.83 -10.51 0.11
N PRO A 44 15.86 -11.14 -0.60
CA PRO A 44 15.70 -12.59 -0.54
C PRO A 44 16.96 -13.33 -1.00
N PHE A 45 17.64 -12.80 -2.02
CA PHE A 45 18.90 -13.34 -2.50
C PHE A 45 20.00 -13.24 -1.45
N LEU A 46 20.20 -12.07 -0.85
CA LEU A 46 21.19 -11.85 0.21
C LEU A 46 20.89 -12.68 1.46
N LEU A 47 19.63 -12.82 1.87
CA LEU A 47 19.22 -13.66 3.00
C LEU A 47 19.51 -15.14 2.72
N ARG A 48 19.26 -15.60 1.49
CA ARG A 48 19.57 -16.97 1.08
C ARG A 48 21.07 -17.23 1.08
N VAL A 49 21.85 -16.36 0.44
CA VAL A 49 23.31 -16.46 0.37
C VAL A 49 23.91 -16.35 1.77
N GLY A 50 23.59 -15.29 2.50
CA GLY A 50 24.09 -15.05 3.86
C GLY A 50 23.79 -16.19 4.82
N GLY A 51 22.59 -16.77 4.74
CA GLY A 51 22.23 -17.93 5.56
C GLY A 51 23.09 -19.16 5.29
N ILE A 52 23.39 -19.44 4.02
CA ILE A 52 24.29 -20.53 3.63
C ILE A 52 25.74 -20.22 4.04
N VAL A 53 26.19 -18.98 3.91
CA VAL A 53 27.55 -18.58 4.31
C VAL A 53 27.76 -18.78 5.81
N TRP A 54 26.80 -18.35 6.64
CA TRP A 54 26.96 -18.34 8.09
C TRP A 54 26.58 -19.67 8.75
N TRP A 55 25.54 -20.35 8.26
CA TRP A 55 25.00 -21.55 8.90
C TRP A 55 25.11 -22.80 8.03
N GLY A 56 25.62 -22.67 6.80
CA GLY A 56 25.57 -23.76 5.82
C GLY A 56 24.15 -24.10 5.38
N CYS A 57 23.11 -23.38 5.80
CA CYS A 57 21.73 -23.75 5.49
C CYS A 57 20.82 -22.54 5.38
N THR A 58 19.86 -22.62 4.46
CA THR A 58 18.68 -21.75 4.44
C THR A 58 17.70 -22.16 5.54
N ILE A 59 16.74 -21.28 5.87
CA ILE A 59 15.69 -21.60 6.87
C ILE A 59 14.94 -22.89 6.50
N GLY A 60 14.56 -23.07 5.22
CA GLY A 60 13.89 -24.29 4.76
C GLY A 60 14.76 -25.54 4.87
N GLN A 61 16.04 -25.44 4.51
CA GLN A 61 17.00 -26.53 4.66
C GLN A 61 17.24 -26.91 6.11
N ARG A 62 17.29 -25.91 7.00
CA ARG A 62 17.41 -26.11 8.44
C ARG A 62 16.20 -26.86 9.01
N VAL A 63 14.99 -26.51 8.56
CA VAL A 63 13.77 -27.25 8.92
C VAL A 63 13.83 -28.70 8.46
N ALA A 64 14.30 -28.93 7.22
CA ALA A 64 14.51 -30.26 6.65
C ALA A 64 15.70 -31.02 7.25
N GLY A 65 16.45 -30.43 8.19
CA GLY A 65 17.60 -31.06 8.82
C GLY A 65 18.75 -31.33 7.85
N ILE A 66 18.93 -30.47 6.86
CA ILE A 66 20.00 -30.56 5.87
C ILE A 66 20.89 -29.31 5.92
N ARG A 67 22.18 -29.49 5.68
CA ARG A 67 23.17 -28.43 5.61
C ARG A 67 24.07 -28.62 4.39
N VAL A 68 24.44 -27.53 3.77
CA VAL A 68 25.44 -27.38 2.73
C VAL A 68 26.80 -27.23 3.39
N VAL A 69 27.73 -28.11 3.02
CA VAL A 69 29.12 -28.07 3.47
C VAL A 69 30.05 -28.09 2.27
N GLN A 70 31.30 -27.74 2.49
CA GLN A 70 32.36 -27.88 1.48
C GLN A 70 32.57 -29.37 1.17
N GLU A 71 32.75 -29.70 -0.12
CA GLU A 71 33.00 -31.09 -0.56
C GLU A 71 34.32 -31.63 0.00
N GLU A 72 35.34 -30.77 0.10
CA GLU A 72 36.69 -31.08 0.59
C GLU A 72 36.68 -31.52 2.07
N ASP A 73 36.01 -30.73 2.92
CA ASP A 73 36.04 -30.90 4.39
C ASP A 73 34.82 -31.66 4.94
N GLY A 74 33.70 -31.72 4.20
CA GLY A 74 32.42 -32.31 4.63
C GLY A 74 31.77 -31.68 5.88
N THR A 75 32.39 -30.64 6.45
CA THR A 75 32.06 -30.15 7.80
C THR A 75 31.88 -28.63 7.87
N ARG A 76 32.66 -27.86 7.11
CA ARG A 76 32.63 -26.40 7.13
C ARG A 76 31.58 -25.82 6.21
N ALA A 77 31.03 -24.66 6.59
CA ALA A 77 30.17 -23.86 5.72
C ALA A 77 30.96 -23.36 4.49
N PRO A 78 30.31 -23.20 3.32
CA PRO A 78 30.99 -22.95 2.05
C PRO A 78 31.65 -21.56 1.90
N GLY A 79 31.32 -20.61 2.78
CA GLY A 79 31.83 -19.23 2.68
C GLY A 79 31.21 -18.42 1.53
N TRP A 80 31.49 -17.12 1.47
CA TRP A 80 30.86 -16.19 0.53
C TRP A 80 31.09 -16.56 -0.93
N ARG A 81 32.34 -16.79 -1.33
CA ARG A 81 32.72 -17.05 -2.73
C ARG A 81 31.98 -18.25 -3.33
N ARG A 82 31.95 -19.39 -2.62
CA ARG A 82 31.27 -20.60 -3.09
C ARG A 82 29.74 -20.43 -3.05
N SER A 83 29.21 -19.76 -2.02
CA SER A 83 27.77 -19.49 -1.90
C SER A 83 27.23 -18.56 -3.00
N PHE A 84 27.96 -17.50 -3.36
CA PHE A 84 27.59 -16.66 -4.50
C PHE A 84 27.75 -17.42 -5.83
N ARG A 85 28.83 -18.20 -6.02
CA ARG A 85 29.04 -18.98 -7.24
C ARG A 85 27.89 -20.00 -7.47
N ARG A 86 27.25 -20.46 -6.40
CA ARG A 86 26.06 -21.31 -6.44
C ARG A 86 24.85 -20.64 -7.10
N TYR A 87 24.69 -19.31 -6.97
CA TYR A 87 23.46 -18.60 -7.37
C TYR A 87 23.63 -17.42 -8.36
N VAL A 88 24.80 -16.79 -8.48
CA VAL A 88 24.99 -15.54 -9.25
C VAL A 88 25.14 -15.75 -10.75
N LEU A 89 25.68 -16.88 -11.19
CA LEU A 89 26.11 -17.00 -12.58
C LEU A 89 25.09 -17.84 -13.39
N PRO A 90 24.29 -17.23 -14.27
CA PRO A 90 23.37 -17.95 -15.12
C PRO A 90 24.16 -18.62 -16.25
N ARG A 91 24.07 -19.94 -16.35
CA ARG A 91 24.31 -20.64 -17.62
C ARG A 91 23.12 -21.50 -18.05
N SER A 92 22.11 -21.60 -17.18
CA SER A 92 20.82 -22.20 -17.50
C SER A 92 19.95 -21.10 -18.07
N THR A 93 19.44 -21.31 -19.27
CA THR A 93 18.47 -20.48 -20.00
C THR A 93 17.10 -20.37 -19.30
N SER A 94 16.95 -20.93 -18.09
CA SER A 94 15.72 -20.86 -17.31
C SER A 94 15.72 -19.63 -16.41
N SER A 95 14.89 -18.65 -16.77
CA SER A 95 14.54 -17.48 -15.94
C SER A 95 13.85 -17.87 -14.61
N PHE A 96 13.54 -19.16 -14.40
CA PHE A 96 12.82 -19.69 -13.24
C PHE A 96 13.68 -20.65 -12.39
N ALA A 97 14.98 -20.35 -12.22
CA ALA A 97 15.91 -21.15 -11.40
C ALA A 97 15.41 -21.47 -9.98
N LEU A 98 14.50 -20.65 -9.42
CA LEU A 98 13.89 -20.90 -8.11
C LEU A 98 12.92 -22.09 -8.06
N ILE A 99 12.37 -22.54 -9.20
CA ILE A 99 11.37 -23.61 -9.27
C ILE A 99 11.99 -24.93 -9.72
N SER A 100 13.03 -24.90 -10.56
CA SER A 100 13.69 -26.09 -11.09
C SER A 100 14.68 -26.77 -10.12
N ASP A 101 15.09 -26.06 -9.06
CA ASP A 101 16.08 -26.50 -8.07
C ASP A 101 15.78 -27.89 -7.45
N PRO A 102 14.52 -28.26 -7.12
CA PRO A 102 14.21 -29.58 -6.56
C PRO A 102 14.36 -30.74 -7.56
N TRP A 103 14.16 -30.48 -8.86
CA TRP A 103 14.16 -31.52 -9.89
C TRP A 103 15.57 -31.85 -10.41
N GLN A 104 16.50 -30.89 -10.35
CA GLN A 104 17.90 -31.09 -10.75
C GLN A 104 18.74 -31.87 -9.72
N HIS A 105 18.18 -32.24 -8.57
CA HIS A 105 18.87 -33.03 -7.55
C HIS A 105 19.10 -34.50 -7.96
N ARG A 106 18.43 -35.00 -9.02
CA ARG A 106 18.40 -36.42 -9.38
C ARG A 106 19.54 -36.94 -10.28
N ASP A 107 20.38 -36.08 -10.85
CA ASP A 107 21.33 -36.51 -11.90
C ASP A 107 22.74 -36.89 -11.44
N ASP A 108 23.08 -36.74 -10.15
CA ASP A 108 24.38 -37.18 -9.63
C ASP A 108 24.22 -38.42 -8.74
N LYS A 109 24.53 -39.60 -9.30
CA LYS A 109 24.42 -40.88 -8.58
C LYS A 109 25.51 -41.09 -7.52
N ARG A 110 26.62 -40.34 -7.56
CA ARG A 110 27.77 -40.57 -6.67
C ARG A 110 27.63 -39.79 -5.36
N LEU A 111 27.31 -38.50 -5.45
CA LEU A 111 27.23 -37.61 -4.28
C LEU A 111 25.84 -37.01 -4.08
N GLY A 112 24.88 -37.28 -4.97
CA GLY A 112 23.55 -36.64 -4.92
C GLY A 112 23.62 -35.12 -5.12
N GLN A 113 24.70 -34.58 -5.69
CA GLN A 113 24.87 -33.15 -5.88
C GLN A 113 24.01 -32.61 -7.02
N CYS A 114 23.27 -31.53 -6.78
CA CYS A 114 22.69 -30.77 -7.87
C CYS A 114 23.78 -30.01 -8.65
N LEU A 115 23.46 -29.50 -9.84
CA LEU A 115 24.40 -28.70 -10.66
C LEU A 115 24.98 -27.51 -9.89
N HIS A 116 24.18 -26.89 -9.03
CA HIS A 116 24.60 -25.78 -8.18
C HIS A 116 25.65 -26.19 -7.14
N ASP A 117 25.50 -27.39 -6.56
CA ASP A 117 26.41 -27.96 -5.58
C ASP A 117 27.77 -28.31 -6.20
N ARG A 118 27.76 -29.05 -7.33
CA ARG A 118 28.97 -29.37 -8.09
C ARG A 118 29.76 -28.14 -8.48
N ARG A 119 29.07 -27.08 -8.92
CA ARG A 119 29.74 -25.82 -9.31
C ARG A 119 30.40 -25.10 -8.13
N ALA A 120 29.76 -25.19 -6.96
CA ALA A 120 30.25 -24.54 -5.75
C ALA A 120 31.27 -25.40 -4.99
N ASN A 121 31.55 -26.63 -5.46
CA ASN A 121 32.28 -27.66 -4.71
C ASN A 121 31.67 -27.86 -3.32
N THR A 122 30.34 -28.02 -3.27
CA THR A 122 29.59 -28.23 -2.04
C THR A 122 28.78 -29.52 -2.08
N VAL A 123 28.50 -30.08 -0.91
CA VAL A 123 27.61 -31.24 -0.75
C VAL A 123 26.54 -30.92 0.28
N VAL A 124 25.35 -31.49 0.10
CA VAL A 124 24.27 -31.41 1.09
C VAL A 124 24.38 -32.64 1.98
N VAL A 125 24.63 -32.43 3.27
CA VAL A 125 24.66 -33.48 4.28
C VAL A 125 23.49 -33.31 5.23
N ARG A 126 23.04 -34.41 5.85
CA ARG A 126 22.09 -34.34 6.95
C ARG A 126 22.78 -33.63 8.11
N ALA A 127 22.13 -32.63 8.69
CA ALA A 127 22.63 -31.91 9.85
C ALA A 127 22.63 -32.87 11.05
N GLN A 128 23.74 -33.57 11.26
CA GLN A 128 23.98 -34.29 12.50
C GLN A 128 24.12 -33.29 13.64
N ALA A 129 23.61 -33.65 14.82
CA ALA A 129 23.82 -32.85 16.03
C ALA A 129 25.33 -32.63 16.21
N PRO A 130 25.77 -31.42 16.61
CA PRO A 130 27.17 -31.21 16.95
C PRO A 130 27.63 -32.29 17.93
N PRO A 131 28.85 -32.85 17.78
CA PRO A 131 29.37 -33.78 18.78
C PRO A 131 29.28 -33.09 20.15
N ALA A 132 28.80 -33.83 21.16
CA ALA A 132 28.73 -33.30 22.51
C ALA A 132 30.10 -32.71 22.87
N PRO A 133 30.18 -31.51 23.50
CA PRO A 133 31.45 -30.96 23.91
C PRO A 133 32.17 -32.03 24.73
N ALA A 134 33.37 -32.42 24.30
CA ALA A 134 34.18 -33.37 25.06
C ALA A 134 34.27 -32.81 26.48
N GLU A 135 33.74 -33.55 27.46
CA GLU A 135 33.74 -33.13 28.86
C GLU A 135 35.20 -32.92 29.26
N SER A 136 35.64 -31.66 29.18
CA SER A 136 36.98 -31.26 29.56
C SER A 136 37.05 -31.34 31.08
N GLY A 137 37.46 -32.49 31.58
CA GLY A 137 37.95 -32.68 32.93
C GLY A 137 36.87 -32.79 34.01
N ARG A 138 36.31 -33.99 34.17
CA ARG A 138 36.14 -34.55 35.52
C ARG A 138 36.16 -36.07 35.45
N LEU A 139 36.96 -36.65 36.34
CA LEU A 139 37.14 -38.08 36.57
C LEU A 139 35.80 -38.76 36.89
N SER A 140 35.03 -39.09 35.85
CA SER A 140 33.93 -40.03 35.98
C SER A 140 34.51 -41.42 35.77
N ALA A 141 34.49 -42.17 36.86
CA ALA A 141 34.98 -43.53 36.98
C ALA A 141 34.47 -44.45 35.86
N VAL A 142 35.29 -45.45 35.58
CA VAL A 142 35.08 -46.61 34.71
C VAL A 142 33.63 -47.12 34.82
N GLY A 143 32.81 -46.67 33.89
CA GLY A 143 31.45 -47.13 33.67
C GLY A 143 31.16 -46.88 32.20
N THR A 144 31.04 -47.95 31.42
CA THR A 144 30.80 -47.91 29.98
C THR A 144 29.67 -46.91 29.65
N PRO A 145 29.94 -45.81 28.93
CA PRO A 145 28.90 -44.85 28.59
C PRO A 145 27.94 -45.53 27.60
N GLY A 146 26.80 -45.98 28.11
CA GLY A 146 25.71 -46.52 27.28
C GLY A 146 25.17 -45.45 26.33
N SER A 147 24.68 -45.89 25.15
CA SER A 147 24.15 -45.05 24.07
C SER A 147 23.13 -44.00 24.53
N PHE A 148 22.49 -44.22 25.68
CA PHE A 148 21.56 -43.31 26.34
C PHE A 148 22.08 -41.88 26.54
N ALA A 149 23.37 -41.68 26.80
CA ALA A 149 23.93 -40.32 26.98
C ALA A 149 24.02 -39.53 25.66
N ALA A 150 24.34 -40.21 24.56
CA ALA A 150 24.39 -39.62 23.23
C ALA A 150 22.98 -39.30 22.71
N ASP A 151 22.02 -40.21 22.94
CA ASP A 151 20.62 -40.02 22.56
C ASP A 151 19.98 -38.84 23.31
N ASP A 152 20.31 -38.65 24.58
CA ASP A 152 19.82 -37.54 25.38
C ASP A 152 20.40 -36.18 24.93
N HIS A 153 21.68 -36.14 24.53
CA HIS A 153 22.28 -34.93 23.96
C HIS A 153 21.59 -34.52 22.65
N VAL A 154 21.32 -35.49 21.75
CA VAL A 154 20.61 -35.24 20.48
C VAL A 154 19.21 -34.72 20.76
N ARG A 155 18.44 -35.36 21.65
CA ARG A 155 17.10 -34.90 22.04
C ARG A 155 17.09 -33.49 22.62
N ARG A 156 18.04 -33.16 23.50
CA ARG A 156 18.18 -31.82 24.08
C ARG A 156 18.58 -30.78 23.04
N TRP A 157 19.40 -31.14 22.06
CA TRP A 157 19.72 -30.27 20.93
C TRP A 157 18.50 -30.03 20.05
N GLU A 158 17.78 -31.09 19.65
CA GLU A 158 16.56 -30.99 18.83
C GLU A 158 15.47 -30.14 19.51
N ALA A 159 15.28 -30.29 20.82
CA ALA A 159 14.32 -29.50 21.58
C ALA A 159 14.67 -28.00 21.59
N ARG A 160 15.95 -27.65 21.83
CA ARG A 160 16.43 -26.27 21.77
C ARG A 160 16.29 -25.69 20.37
N GLU A 161 16.62 -26.49 19.37
CA GLU A 161 16.57 -26.08 17.97
C GLU A 161 15.13 -25.89 17.49
N ARG A 162 14.20 -26.76 17.89
CA ARG A 162 12.75 -26.60 17.67
C ARG A 162 12.25 -25.31 18.29
N LYS A 163 12.58 -25.04 19.56
CA LYS A 163 12.19 -23.79 20.26
C LYS A 163 12.73 -22.55 19.54
N ARG A 164 13.98 -22.61 19.07
CA ARG A 164 14.63 -21.52 18.32
C ARG A 164 13.97 -21.29 16.96
N ARG A 165 13.54 -22.37 16.26
CA ARG A 165 12.77 -22.27 15.01
C ARG A 165 11.42 -21.60 15.23
N THR A 166 10.69 -21.98 16.27
CA THR A 166 9.39 -21.36 16.59
C THR A 166 9.55 -19.89 16.93
N ALA A 167 10.59 -19.53 17.70
CA ALA A 167 10.89 -18.14 18.04
C ALA A 167 11.27 -17.32 16.80
N LEU A 168 12.14 -17.83 15.92
CA LEU A 168 12.51 -17.13 14.68
C LEU A 168 11.33 -16.99 13.73
N GLY A 169 10.51 -18.03 13.57
CA GLY A 169 9.30 -17.99 12.76
C GLY A 169 8.28 -16.97 13.28
N SER A 170 8.11 -16.90 14.60
CA SER A 170 7.29 -15.88 15.27
C SER A 170 7.80 -14.47 15.00
N VAL A 171 9.10 -14.21 15.23
CA VAL A 171 9.69 -12.87 15.06
C VAL A 171 9.60 -12.42 13.60
N LEU A 172 9.93 -13.29 12.65
CA LEU A 172 9.81 -12.99 11.22
C LEU A 172 8.35 -12.79 10.80
N GLY A 173 7.43 -13.57 11.36
CA GLY A 173 5.99 -13.41 11.12
C GLY A 173 5.48 -12.06 11.62
N THR A 174 5.80 -11.68 12.86
CA THR A 174 5.40 -10.39 13.43
C THR A 174 6.03 -9.21 12.70
N LEU A 175 7.31 -9.33 12.32
CA LEU A 175 8.02 -8.26 11.61
C LEU A 175 7.52 -8.13 10.16
N GLY A 176 7.18 -9.25 9.51
CA GLY A 176 6.51 -9.26 8.22
C GLY A 176 5.13 -8.59 8.28
N VAL A 177 4.31 -8.92 9.27
CA VAL A 177 3.00 -8.26 9.46
C VAL A 177 3.17 -6.77 9.75
N ALA A 178 4.10 -6.38 10.63
CA ALA A 178 4.35 -4.97 10.95
C ALA A 178 4.81 -4.16 9.73
N VAL A 179 5.74 -4.70 8.93
CA VAL A 179 6.25 -4.01 7.73
C VAL A 179 5.19 -3.95 6.63
N LEU A 180 4.39 -5.01 6.43
CA LEU A 180 3.31 -5.02 5.43
C LEU A 180 2.12 -4.15 5.83
N SER A 181 1.84 -4.02 7.13
CA SER A 181 0.76 -3.17 7.64
C SER A 181 1.17 -1.71 7.84
N ALA A 182 2.46 -1.40 8.01
CA ALA A 182 2.96 -0.04 8.15
C ALA A 182 2.49 0.94 7.05
N PRO A 183 2.50 0.61 5.75
CA PRO A 183 1.98 1.52 4.72
C PRO A 183 0.46 1.71 4.85
N PHE A 184 -0.31 0.67 5.20
CA PHE A 184 -1.74 0.81 5.47
C PHE A 184 -2.02 1.63 6.72
N ALA A 185 -1.27 1.42 7.79
CA ALA A 185 -1.38 2.22 9.01
C ALA A 185 -0.94 3.66 8.76
N ALA A 186 0.10 3.92 7.97
CA ALA A 186 0.51 5.26 7.59
C ALA A 186 -0.51 5.95 6.69
N VAL A 187 -1.15 5.22 5.76
CA VAL A 187 -2.28 5.74 4.98
C VAL A 187 -3.46 6.02 5.91
N LEU A 188 -3.86 5.09 6.79
CA LEU A 188 -4.97 5.27 7.72
C LEU A 188 -4.71 6.38 8.77
N LEU A 189 -3.47 6.55 9.22
CA LEU A 189 -3.05 7.61 10.16
C LEU A 189 -2.86 8.95 9.46
N ARG A 190 -2.47 8.97 8.18
CA ARG A 190 -2.47 10.18 7.34
C ARG A 190 -3.89 10.54 6.88
N SER A 191 -4.76 9.54 6.78
CA SER A 191 -6.22 9.65 6.73
C SER A 191 -6.82 9.85 8.13
N GLY A 192 -5.98 10.15 9.14
CA GLY A 192 -6.42 10.65 10.43
C GLY A 192 -7.22 11.92 10.21
N SER A 193 -8.54 11.75 10.13
CA SER A 193 -9.55 12.79 10.18
C SER A 193 -9.14 14.10 9.51
N SER A 194 -8.66 14.05 8.27
CA SER A 194 -9.18 15.05 7.35
C SER A 194 -10.67 14.72 7.28
N SER A 195 -11.46 15.39 8.11
CA SER A 195 -12.62 16.09 7.58
C SER A 195 -12.17 16.54 6.21
N PHE A 196 -12.57 15.84 5.14
CA PHE A 196 -12.62 16.47 3.84
C PHE A 196 -13.40 17.72 4.15
N GLY A 197 -12.67 18.83 4.32
CA GLY A 197 -13.29 20.12 4.54
C GLY A 197 -14.22 20.22 3.37
N GLU A 198 -15.50 20.08 3.66
CA GLU A 198 -16.56 20.40 2.74
C GLU A 198 -16.08 21.69 2.07
N PRO A 199 -15.89 21.70 0.73
CA PRO A 199 -15.24 22.81 0.06
C PRO A 199 -15.89 24.08 0.59
N ALA A 200 -15.06 25.00 1.09
CA ALA A 200 -15.57 26.17 1.80
C ALA A 200 -16.68 26.79 0.95
N PHE A 201 -17.83 27.08 1.57
CA PHE A 201 -18.99 27.65 0.89
C PHE A 201 -18.69 29.12 0.57
N GLU A 202 -17.75 29.28 -0.36
CA GLU A 202 -17.14 30.50 -0.82
C GLU A 202 -17.47 30.65 -2.31
N VAL A 203 -17.54 31.89 -2.76
CA VAL A 203 -17.88 32.21 -4.16
C VAL A 203 -16.90 31.55 -5.14
N ASN A 204 -15.63 31.44 -4.76
CA ASN A 204 -14.54 30.98 -5.62
C ASN A 204 -14.57 29.46 -5.85
N THR A 205 -15.40 28.75 -5.09
CA THR A 205 -15.69 27.32 -5.32
C THR A 205 -16.58 27.11 -6.56
N PHE A 206 -17.39 28.11 -6.92
CA PHE A 206 -18.40 28.01 -7.99
C PHE A 206 -18.08 28.87 -9.22
N TYR A 207 -17.24 29.89 -9.07
CA TYR A 207 -16.81 30.79 -10.14
C TYR A 207 -15.28 30.84 -10.17
N ASP A 208 -14.69 30.38 -11.27
CA ASP A 208 -13.24 30.24 -11.42
C ASP A 208 -12.48 31.58 -11.38
N ASP A 209 -13.15 32.70 -11.68
CA ASP A 209 -12.57 34.04 -11.75
C ASP A 209 -13.37 35.02 -10.87
N ASP A 210 -12.63 35.75 -10.03
CA ASP A 210 -13.13 36.73 -9.07
C ASP A 210 -13.75 37.99 -9.72
N VAL A 211 -13.61 38.16 -11.03
CA VAL A 211 -14.03 39.38 -11.73
C VAL A 211 -14.97 39.05 -12.86
N ARG A 212 -14.76 37.94 -13.57
CA ARG A 212 -15.49 37.62 -14.80
C ARG A 212 -16.05 36.21 -14.80
N PHE A 213 -17.25 36.09 -15.32
CA PHE A 213 -17.89 34.80 -15.58
C PHE A 213 -18.19 34.70 -17.07
N GLU A 214 -17.81 33.59 -17.71
CA GLU A 214 -18.11 33.33 -19.12
C GLU A 214 -19.14 32.19 -19.20
N ASN A 215 -20.36 32.49 -19.66
CA ASN A 215 -21.35 31.46 -19.92
C ASN A 215 -21.35 31.10 -21.41
N ARG A 216 -21.25 29.80 -21.71
CA ARG A 216 -21.36 29.28 -23.07
C ARG A 216 -22.66 28.51 -23.22
N PHE A 217 -23.65 29.13 -23.84
CA PHE A 217 -24.93 28.48 -24.15
C PHE A 217 -25.26 28.59 -25.63
N GLY A 218 -25.60 27.46 -26.27
CA GLY A 218 -26.01 27.43 -27.68
C GLY A 218 -24.95 27.93 -28.67
N GLY A 219 -23.65 27.76 -28.36
CA GLY A 219 -22.56 28.20 -29.23
C GLY A 219 -22.27 29.71 -29.18
N ARG A 220 -22.95 30.46 -28.31
CA ARG A 220 -22.62 31.86 -28.00
C ARG A 220 -21.92 31.91 -26.64
N SER A 221 -20.91 32.77 -26.55
CA SER A 221 -20.24 33.11 -25.29
C SER A 221 -20.70 34.50 -24.88
N GLU A 222 -21.19 34.64 -23.65
CA GLU A 222 -21.47 35.93 -23.03
C GLU A 222 -20.61 36.07 -21.77
N THR A 223 -19.95 37.22 -21.65
CA THR A 223 -19.13 37.56 -20.49
C THR A 223 -19.90 38.47 -19.56
N TYR A 224 -19.85 38.14 -18.28
CA TYR A 224 -20.50 38.83 -17.18
C TYR A 224 -19.44 39.35 -16.23
N GLU A 225 -19.56 40.60 -15.79
CA GLU A 225 -18.69 41.19 -14.78
C GLU A 225 -19.35 41.11 -13.40
N ARG A 226 -18.64 40.56 -12.41
CA ARG A 226 -19.12 40.44 -11.03
C ARG A 226 -19.13 41.83 -10.39
N THR A 227 -20.31 42.28 -9.98
CA THR A 227 -20.51 43.60 -9.35
C THR A 227 -20.62 43.51 -7.83
N ALA A 228 -21.16 42.41 -7.30
CA ALA A 228 -21.25 42.14 -5.87
C ALA A 228 -21.35 40.65 -5.61
N ALA A 229 -20.92 40.22 -4.42
CA ALA A 229 -21.17 38.88 -3.91
C ALA A 229 -21.43 38.94 -2.39
N LYS A 230 -22.35 38.11 -1.91
CA LYS A 230 -22.70 38.00 -0.49
C LYS A 230 -22.91 36.53 -0.13
N VAL A 231 -22.26 36.10 0.94
CA VAL A 231 -22.44 34.76 1.53
C VAL A 231 -23.36 34.89 2.74
N LEU A 232 -24.36 34.03 2.83
CA LEU A 232 -25.32 33.96 3.93
C LEU A 232 -25.37 32.51 4.42
N ASP A 233 -24.63 32.21 5.48
CA ASP A 233 -24.40 30.85 6.00
C ASP A 233 -25.45 30.42 7.03
N ASP A 234 -26.72 30.72 6.77
CA ASP A 234 -27.84 30.33 7.62
C ASP A 234 -29.15 30.10 6.83
N GLU A 235 -30.12 29.47 7.51
CA GLU A 235 -31.47 29.24 6.97
C GLU A 235 -32.14 30.58 6.59
N GLU A 236 -31.95 31.63 7.39
CA GLU A 236 -32.50 32.96 7.11
C GLU A 236 -31.99 33.50 5.76
N GLY A 237 -30.70 33.27 5.50
CA GLY A 237 -30.01 33.52 4.25
C GLY A 237 -30.66 32.84 3.07
N CYS A 238 -30.96 31.55 3.18
CA CYS A 238 -31.70 30.80 2.16
C CYS A 238 -33.09 31.40 1.89
N LEU A 239 -33.83 31.74 2.94
CA LEU A 239 -35.22 32.19 2.83
C LEU A 239 -35.36 33.62 2.29
N ALA A 240 -34.35 34.47 2.52
CA ALA A 240 -34.33 35.85 2.05
C ALA A 240 -34.40 35.96 0.51
N GLY A 241 -33.86 34.98 -0.21
CA GLY A 241 -33.85 34.95 -1.68
C GLY A 241 -35.12 34.40 -2.33
N ALA A 242 -35.99 33.75 -1.55
CA ALA A 242 -37.18 33.12 -2.08
C ALA A 242 -38.32 34.14 -2.28
N ALA A 243 -38.76 34.30 -3.53
CA ALA A 243 -39.78 35.28 -3.91
C ALA A 243 -41.20 34.92 -3.39
N SER A 244 -41.51 33.63 -3.21
CA SER A 244 -42.83 33.15 -2.81
C SER A 244 -42.80 32.39 -1.48
N GLY A 245 -43.94 32.36 -0.78
CA GLY A 245 -44.10 31.52 0.42
C GLY A 245 -43.89 30.03 0.13
N GLN A 246 -44.35 29.56 -1.03
CA GLN A 246 -44.14 28.18 -1.47
C GLN A 246 -42.65 27.82 -1.63
N ALA A 247 -41.85 28.71 -2.23
CA ALA A 247 -40.41 28.49 -2.36
C ALA A 247 -39.72 28.46 -0.98
N ARG A 248 -40.11 29.35 -0.05
CA ARG A 248 -39.62 29.33 1.34
C ARG A 248 -39.94 28.02 2.04
N ASP A 249 -41.14 27.50 1.86
CA ASP A 249 -41.54 26.22 2.47
C ASP A 249 -40.76 25.03 1.89
N VAL A 250 -40.43 25.05 0.59
CA VAL A 250 -39.57 24.03 -0.03
C VAL A 250 -38.15 24.10 0.53
N LEU A 251 -37.54 25.29 0.57
CA LEU A 251 -36.18 25.46 1.08
C LEU A 251 -36.06 25.07 2.55
N ARG A 252 -37.05 25.41 3.38
CA ARG A 252 -37.09 25.00 4.79
C ARG A 252 -37.26 23.49 4.93
N ARG A 253 -38.20 22.89 4.18
CA ARG A 253 -38.49 21.45 4.26
C ARG A 253 -37.30 20.60 3.84
N ASP A 254 -36.59 21.03 2.80
CA ASP A 254 -35.46 20.30 2.24
C ASP A 254 -34.11 20.69 2.88
N GLY A 255 -34.13 21.47 3.98
CA GLY A 255 -32.95 21.71 4.82
C GLY A 255 -31.88 22.58 4.16
N CYS A 256 -32.26 23.71 3.57
CA CYS A 256 -31.30 24.68 3.05
C CYS A 256 -30.51 25.34 4.20
N GLU A 257 -29.19 25.27 4.14
CA GLU A 257 -28.28 25.70 5.21
C GLU A 257 -27.58 27.04 4.93
N GLY A 258 -27.56 27.48 3.67
CA GLY A 258 -26.94 28.74 3.29
C GLY A 258 -27.16 29.11 1.83
N ARG A 259 -26.87 30.37 1.49
CA ARG A 259 -27.00 30.92 0.14
C ARG A 259 -25.83 31.85 -0.20
N ILE A 260 -25.25 31.66 -1.38
CA ILE A 260 -24.39 32.64 -2.01
C ILE A 260 -25.23 33.42 -3.02
N GLU A 261 -25.20 34.74 -2.94
CA GLU A 261 -25.83 35.64 -3.90
C GLU A 261 -24.75 36.40 -4.65
N VAL A 262 -24.78 36.32 -5.99
CA VAL A 262 -23.82 36.99 -6.86
C VAL A 262 -24.56 37.84 -7.87
N ALA A 263 -24.19 39.12 -7.95
CA ALA A 263 -24.74 40.06 -8.92
C ALA A 263 -23.75 40.31 -10.05
N PHE A 264 -24.23 40.18 -11.27
CA PHE A 264 -23.47 40.32 -12.49
C PHE A 264 -24.00 41.46 -13.36
N ARG A 265 -23.12 42.03 -14.17
CA ARG A 265 -23.47 42.98 -15.22
C ARG A 265 -22.99 42.44 -16.57
N THR A 266 -23.89 42.40 -17.56
CA THR A 266 -23.52 42.08 -18.94
C THR A 266 -22.79 43.26 -19.59
N MET A 267 -22.09 43.02 -20.70
CA MET A 267 -21.48 44.09 -21.50
C MET A 267 -22.51 45.12 -22.00
N GLY A 268 -23.78 44.73 -22.13
CA GLY A 268 -24.89 45.62 -22.48
C GLY A 268 -25.47 46.41 -21.30
N GLY A 269 -24.90 46.28 -20.11
CA GLY A 269 -25.36 46.98 -18.90
C GLY A 269 -26.56 46.32 -18.20
N VAL A 270 -26.98 45.13 -18.63
CA VAL A 270 -28.09 44.39 -18.00
C VAL A 270 -27.57 43.76 -16.70
N LEU A 271 -28.33 43.91 -15.62
CA LEU A 271 -28.02 43.28 -14.34
C LEU A 271 -28.66 41.88 -14.29
N VAL A 272 -27.90 40.91 -13.80
CA VAL A 272 -28.33 39.51 -13.62
C VAL A 272 -27.89 39.05 -12.24
N SER A 273 -28.74 38.32 -11.54
CA SER A 273 -28.43 37.70 -10.25
C SER A 273 -28.25 36.19 -10.42
N SER A 274 -27.38 35.60 -9.61
CA SER A 274 -27.23 34.15 -9.49
C SER A 274 -27.21 33.76 -8.02
N HIS A 275 -27.82 32.63 -7.69
CA HIS A 275 -27.95 32.15 -6.33
C HIS A 275 -27.50 30.70 -6.25
N VAL A 276 -26.54 30.41 -5.36
CA VAL A 276 -26.10 29.05 -5.06
C VAL A 276 -26.61 28.69 -3.67
N LEU A 277 -27.28 27.55 -3.54
CA LEU A 277 -27.90 27.10 -2.28
C LEU A 277 -27.11 25.93 -1.69
N LYS A 278 -26.84 25.97 -0.38
CA LYS A 278 -26.20 24.88 0.38
C LYS A 278 -27.25 23.96 0.99
N PHE A 279 -27.04 22.66 0.87
CA PHE A 279 -27.84 21.61 1.50
C PHE A 279 -26.91 20.60 2.17
N ALA A 280 -27.40 19.96 3.23
CA ALA A 280 -26.64 18.94 3.97
C ALA A 280 -26.21 17.74 3.11
N ASP A 281 -27.00 17.42 2.08
CA ASP A 281 -26.73 16.28 1.19
C ASP A 281 -27.30 16.47 -0.23
N ALA A 282 -26.78 15.67 -1.16
CA ALA A 282 -27.14 15.75 -2.58
C ALA A 282 -28.59 15.30 -2.88
N ALA A 283 -29.19 14.45 -2.05
CA ALA A 283 -30.57 14.01 -2.24
C ALA A 283 -31.53 15.17 -1.93
N SER A 284 -31.29 15.85 -0.81
CA SER A 284 -32.02 17.06 -0.39
C SER A 284 -31.93 18.17 -1.45
N ALA A 285 -30.74 18.45 -1.98
CA ALA A 285 -30.56 19.39 -3.09
C ALA A 285 -31.35 18.97 -4.35
N GLY A 286 -31.34 17.67 -4.67
CA GLY A 286 -32.07 17.11 -5.80
C GLY A 286 -33.59 17.23 -5.68
N ASP A 287 -34.14 17.05 -4.48
CA ASP A 287 -35.55 17.22 -4.17
C ASP A 287 -35.98 18.68 -4.24
N ALA A 288 -35.21 19.58 -3.61
CA ALA A 288 -35.46 21.02 -3.67
C ALA A 288 -35.50 21.51 -5.12
N ARG A 289 -34.51 21.12 -5.94
CA ARG A 289 -34.45 21.46 -7.37
C ARG A 289 -35.69 21.01 -8.14
N ARG A 290 -36.19 19.79 -7.90
CA ARG A 290 -37.41 19.28 -8.58
C ARG A 290 -38.64 20.10 -8.22
N ARG A 291 -38.79 20.47 -6.95
CA ARG A 291 -39.96 21.23 -6.47
C ARG A 291 -39.90 22.70 -6.87
N LEU A 292 -38.72 23.32 -6.84
CA LEU A 292 -38.53 24.71 -7.22
C LEU A 292 -38.73 24.97 -8.71
N ARG A 293 -38.51 23.98 -9.58
CA ARG A 293 -38.77 24.07 -11.04
C ARG A 293 -40.23 24.37 -11.38
N HIS A 294 -41.17 24.09 -10.48
CA HIS A 294 -42.60 24.29 -10.69
C HIS A 294 -43.15 25.57 -10.05
N THR A 295 -42.29 26.33 -9.35
CA THR A 295 -42.62 27.68 -8.88
C THR A 295 -42.31 28.65 -10.02
N GLU A 296 -43.33 29.30 -10.56
CA GLU A 296 -43.18 30.19 -11.72
C GLU A 296 -42.14 31.30 -11.46
N PRO A 297 -41.24 31.60 -12.41
CA PRO A 297 -40.42 32.79 -12.34
C PRO A 297 -41.32 34.01 -12.51
N ILE A 298 -41.41 34.85 -11.46
CA ILE A 298 -42.07 36.15 -11.57
C ILE A 298 -41.17 37.01 -12.45
N SER A 299 -41.59 37.26 -13.70
CA SER A 299 -41.03 38.34 -14.49
C SER A 299 -41.42 39.66 -13.81
N SER A 300 -40.51 40.21 -13.00
CA SER A 300 -40.72 41.55 -12.48
C SER A 300 -40.74 42.53 -13.66
N SER A 301 -41.76 43.37 -13.74
CA SER A 301 -41.97 44.34 -14.84
C SER A 301 -41.01 45.54 -14.78
N GLY A 302 -39.77 45.30 -14.35
CA GLY A 302 -38.75 46.32 -14.08
C GLY A 302 -37.34 45.82 -14.38
N GLY A 303 -37.04 45.51 -15.64
CA GLY A 303 -35.69 45.51 -16.21
C GLY A 303 -34.64 44.51 -15.69
N LEU A 304 -34.95 43.68 -14.70
CA LEU A 304 -34.07 42.62 -14.19
C LEU A 304 -34.58 41.26 -14.68
N SER A 305 -33.82 40.65 -15.58
CA SER A 305 -34.06 39.28 -16.04
C SER A 305 -33.41 38.32 -15.04
N ASP A 306 -34.19 37.78 -14.11
CA ASP A 306 -33.72 36.75 -13.19
C ASP A 306 -33.55 35.42 -13.95
N ALA A 307 -32.31 35.06 -14.26
CA ALA A 307 -31.96 33.74 -14.74
C ALA A 307 -31.66 32.83 -13.54
N VAL A 308 -32.63 32.01 -13.15
CA VAL A 308 -32.43 31.01 -12.10
C VAL A 308 -31.55 29.88 -12.64
N VAL A 309 -30.26 29.91 -12.31
CA VAL A 309 -29.35 28.77 -12.45
C VAL A 309 -29.34 28.05 -11.10
N LEU A 310 -30.00 26.88 -11.06
CA LEU A 310 -29.95 25.91 -9.95
C LEU A 310 -28.91 24.83 -10.21
#